data_AF-A0A970I9J2-F1
#
_entry.id   AF-A0A970I9J2-F1
#
_cell.length_a   1.000
_cell.length_b   1.000
_cell.length_c   1.000
_cell.angle_alpha   90.00
_cell.angle_beta   90.00
_cell.angle_gamma   90.00
#
_symmetry.space_group_name_H-M   'P 1'
#
loop_
_entity.id
_entity.type
_entity.pdbx_description
1 polymer ?
#
loop_
_entity_poly.entity_id
_entity_poly.type
_entity_poly.pdbx_seq_one_letter_code
_entity_poly.pdbx_strand_id
1 'polypeptide(L)'
;MMKSKKILNFLLIFLVCIVIHYISTKYILQIEKTYFVSIYVFTILVLITTLLIIEFLERKYREYLGYFFLIIVTLKLVAAKIFMNSFENWRENEFKFSFLILYLISLILITRFAIKKLMTEKDD
;
A
#
# COMPACT_ATOMS: atom_id res chain seq x y z
N MET A 1 -4.52 -12.98 -20.64
CA MET A 1 -5.46 -13.10 -19.49
C MET A 1 -4.80 -13.45 -18.14
N MET A 2 -3.49 -13.73 -18.07
CA MET A 2 -2.77 -14.11 -16.82
C MET A 2 -2.24 -12.95 -15.95
N LYS A 3 -2.17 -11.70 -16.45
CA LYS A 3 -1.51 -10.58 -15.75
C LYS A 3 -2.37 -9.91 -14.66
N SER A 4 -3.69 -9.79 -14.86
CA SER A 4 -4.64 -9.22 -13.88
C SER A 4 -4.72 -10.04 -12.58
N LYS A 5 -4.58 -11.38 -12.67
CA LYS A 5 -4.60 -12.29 -11.52
C LYS A 5 -3.52 -11.96 -10.47
N LYS A 6 -2.36 -11.45 -10.89
CA LYS A 6 -1.27 -11.12 -9.97
C LYS A 6 -1.62 -9.91 -9.10
N ILE A 7 -2.06 -8.80 -9.71
CA ILE A 7 -2.49 -7.60 -8.97
C ILE A 7 -3.65 -7.95 -8.03
N LEU A 8 -4.63 -8.72 -8.52
CA LEU A 8 -5.77 -9.16 -7.72
C LEU A 8 -5.35 -9.91 -6.46
N ASN A 9 -4.35 -10.79 -6.54
CA ASN A 9 -3.85 -11.51 -5.36
C ASN A 9 -3.25 -10.56 -4.31
N PHE A 10 -2.48 -9.55 -4.71
CA PHE A 10 -1.94 -8.56 -3.75
C PHE A 10 -3.06 -7.72 -3.11
N LEU A 11 -4.08 -7.36 -3.89
CA LEU A 11 -5.25 -6.65 -3.36
C LEU A 11 -6.05 -7.50 -2.38
N LEU A 12 -6.23 -8.80 -2.67
CA LEU A 12 -6.94 -9.72 -1.78
C LEU A 12 -6.18 -9.93 -0.47
N ILE A 13 -4.85 -10.10 -0.54
CA ILE A 13 -4.01 -10.17 0.67
C ILE A 13 -4.14 -8.88 1.49
N PHE A 14 -4.10 -7.71 0.83
CA PHE A 14 -4.25 -6.44 1.53
C PHE A 14 -5.63 -6.27 2.17
N LEU A 15 -6.70 -6.70 1.48
CA LEU A 15 -8.06 -6.68 2.01
C LEU A 15 -8.19 -7.55 3.27
N VAL A 16 -7.59 -8.74 3.26
CA VAL A 16 -7.52 -9.60 4.46
C VAL A 16 -6.79 -8.87 5.60
N CYS A 17 -5.67 -8.21 5.33
CA CYS A 17 -4.97 -7.40 6.33
C CYS A 17 -5.84 -6.25 6.88
N ILE A 18 -6.64 -5.58 6.05
CA ILE A 18 -7.57 -4.53 6.48
C ILE A 18 -8.64 -5.11 7.41
N VAL A 19 -9.23 -6.26 7.05
CA VAL A 19 -10.25 -6.92 7.88
C VAL A 19 -9.66 -7.31 9.24
N ILE A 20 -8.47 -7.90 9.25
CA ILE A 20 -7.77 -8.25 10.49
C ILE A 20 -7.47 -6.98 11.31
N HIS A 21 -6.94 -5.94 10.69
CA HIS A 21 -6.67 -4.67 11.37
C HIS A 21 -7.94 -4.05 11.97
N TYR A 22 -9.06 -4.06 11.23
CA TYR A 22 -10.34 -3.55 11.70
C TYR A 22 -10.87 -4.36 12.89
N ILE A 23 -10.83 -5.70 12.82
CA ILE A 23 -11.24 -6.56 13.93
C ILE A 23 -10.38 -6.29 15.16
N SER A 24 -9.05 -6.23 15.00
CA SER A 24 -8.14 -5.96 16.11
C SER A 24 -8.37 -4.59 16.73
N THR A 25 -8.50 -3.53 15.93
CA THR A 25 -8.73 -2.18 16.45
C THR A 25 -10.07 -2.04 17.15
N LYS A 26 -11.13 -2.65 16.61
CA LYS A 26 -12.49 -2.53 17.18
C LYS A 26 -12.73 -3.42 18.39
N TYR A 27 -12.33 -4.70 18.33
CA TYR A 27 -12.71 -5.68 19.34
C TYR A 27 -11.60 -5.98 20.36
N ILE A 28 -10.33 -5.83 19.97
CA ILE A 28 -9.20 -6.08 20.88
C ILE A 28 -8.76 -4.78 21.55
N LEU A 29 -8.59 -3.71 20.77
CA LEU A 29 -8.11 -2.41 21.26
C LEU A 29 -9.22 -1.42 21.63
N GLN A 30 -10.49 -1.76 21.33
CA GLN A 30 -11.68 -0.96 21.69
C GLN A 30 -11.64 0.50 21.17
N ILE A 31 -11.09 0.72 19.97
CA ILE A 31 -10.99 2.06 19.39
C ILE A 31 -12.25 2.34 18.54
N GLU A 32 -13.06 3.32 18.93
CA GLU A 32 -14.37 3.62 18.30
C GLU A 32 -14.34 4.74 17.24
N LYS A 33 -13.15 5.16 16.82
CA LYS A 33 -12.99 6.41 16.05
C LYS A 33 -13.39 6.26 14.57
N THR A 34 -14.03 7.30 14.02
CA THR A 34 -14.59 7.30 12.65
C THR A 34 -13.54 7.52 11.54
N TYR A 35 -12.34 8.02 11.86
CA TYR A 35 -11.30 8.33 10.88
C TYR A 35 -10.66 7.09 10.24
N PHE A 36 -10.90 5.88 10.76
CA PHE A 36 -10.33 4.65 10.20
C PHE A 36 -10.75 4.41 8.75
N VAL A 37 -11.99 4.81 8.38
CA VAL A 37 -12.47 4.70 7.01
C VAL A 37 -11.57 5.46 6.04
N SER A 38 -11.20 6.69 6.38
CA SER A 38 -10.32 7.52 5.57
C SER A 38 -8.93 6.89 5.41
N ILE A 39 -8.39 6.30 6.48
CA ILE A 39 -7.09 5.58 6.43
C ILE A 39 -7.18 4.37 5.49
N TYR A 40 -8.25 3.57 5.58
CA TYR A 40 -8.44 2.41 4.71
C TYR A 40 -8.57 2.82 3.25
N VAL A 41 -9.40 3.81 2.94
CA VAL A 41 -9.59 4.32 1.58
C VAL A 41 -8.28 4.84 1.01
N PHE A 42 -7.55 5.68 1.75
CA PHE A 42 -6.27 6.22 1.31
C PHE A 42 -5.26 5.11 1.02
N THR A 43 -5.10 4.16 1.95
CA THR A 43 -4.09 3.09 1.80
C THR A 43 -4.41 2.13 0.65
N ILE A 44 -5.70 1.84 0.39
CA ILE A 44 -6.15 1.06 -0.78
C ILE A 44 -5.84 1.81 -2.08
N LEU A 45 -6.22 3.09 -2.17
CA LEU A 45 -6.01 3.90 -3.37
C LEU A 45 -4.53 3.98 -3.71
N VAL A 46 -3.71 4.31 -2.73
CA VAL A 46 -2.25 4.37 -2.91
C VAL A 46 -1.69 3.02 -3.33
N LEU A 47 -2.15 1.91 -2.74
CA LEU A 47 -1.72 0.58 -3.15
C LEU A 47 -2.05 0.29 -4.62
N ILE A 48 -3.32 0.48 -5.02
CA ILE A 48 -3.77 0.22 -6.40
C ILE A 48 -2.98 1.07 -7.38
N THR A 49 -2.89 2.38 -7.13
CA THR A 49 -2.17 3.30 -8.01
C THR A 49 -0.69 2.91 -8.12
N THR A 50 -0.02 2.57 -7.02
CA THR A 50 1.38 2.13 -7.08
C THR A 50 1.55 0.82 -7.87
N LEU A 51 0.68 -0.18 -7.67
CA LEU A 51 0.76 -1.43 -8.42
C LEU A 51 0.57 -1.21 -9.93
N LEU A 52 -0.37 -0.34 -10.31
CA LEU A 52 -0.61 0.01 -11.71
C LEU A 52 0.58 0.76 -12.34
N ILE A 53 1.17 1.71 -11.60
CA ILE A 53 2.36 2.44 -12.08
C ILE A 53 3.53 1.47 -12.26
N ILE A 54 3.80 0.58 -11.30
CA ILE A 54 4.89 -0.41 -11.41
C ILE A 54 4.65 -1.34 -12.61
N GLU A 55 3.43 -1.83 -12.80
CA GLU A 55 3.06 -2.65 -13.96
C GLU A 55 3.25 -1.91 -15.29
N PHE A 56 2.93 -0.61 -15.34
CA PHE A 56 3.15 0.22 -16.52
C PHE A 56 4.65 0.44 -16.80
N LEU A 57 5.41 0.80 -15.77
CA LEU A 57 6.84 1.07 -15.91
C LEU A 57 7.65 -0.18 -16.23
N GLU A 58 7.28 -1.34 -15.69
CA GLU A 58 7.93 -2.60 -16.04
C GLU A 58 7.84 -2.90 -17.54
N ARG A 59 6.72 -2.57 -18.19
CA ARG A 59 6.55 -2.81 -19.63
C ARG A 59 7.39 -1.91 -20.52
N LYS A 60 7.64 -0.67 -20.08
CA LYS A 60 8.27 0.37 -20.93
C LYS A 60 9.72 0.65 -20.54
N TYR A 61 10.08 0.48 -19.27
CA TYR A 61 11.35 0.90 -18.69
C TYR A 61 11.88 -0.12 -17.66
N ARG A 62 11.83 -1.41 -17.99
CA ARG A 62 12.21 -2.52 -17.08
C ARG A 62 13.60 -2.33 -16.46
N GLU A 63 14.60 -1.95 -17.26
CA GLU A 63 15.99 -1.75 -16.83
C GLU A 63 16.12 -0.69 -15.73
N TYR A 64 15.21 0.28 -15.69
CA TYR A 64 15.19 1.36 -14.70
C TYR A 64 14.14 1.17 -13.61
N LEU A 65 13.46 0.02 -13.56
CA LEU A 65 12.33 -0.20 -12.66
C LEU A 65 12.71 -0.05 -11.18
N GLY A 66 13.93 -0.43 -10.80
CA GLY A 66 14.46 -0.21 -9.44
C GLY A 66 14.59 1.27 -9.07
N TYR A 67 15.09 2.10 -9.98
CA TYR A 67 15.18 3.56 -9.76
C TYR A 67 13.80 4.19 -9.67
N PHE A 68 12.89 3.83 -10.58
CA PHE A 68 11.52 4.32 -10.53
C PHE A 68 10.78 3.88 -9.26
N PHE A 69 11.05 2.67 -8.77
CA PHE A 69 10.49 2.19 -7.52
C PHE A 69 10.84 3.11 -6.34
N LEU A 70 12.10 3.54 -6.23
CA LEU A 70 12.54 4.48 -5.18
C LEU A 70 11.82 5.83 -5.29
N ILE A 71 11.64 6.34 -6.51
CA ILE A 71 10.89 7.58 -6.75
C ILE A 71 9.43 7.42 -6.30
N ILE A 72 8.78 6.31 -6.67
CA ILE A 72 7.39 6.03 -6.30
C ILE A 72 7.23 5.92 -4.78
N VAL A 73 8.14 5.23 -4.10
CA VAL A 73 8.14 5.12 -2.63
C VAL A 73 8.29 6.51 -1.99
N THR A 74 9.15 7.37 -2.54
CA THR A 74 9.32 8.74 -2.06
C THR A 74 8.04 9.56 -2.24
N LEU A 75 7.43 9.53 -3.43
CA LEU A 75 6.17 10.21 -3.70
C LEU A 75 5.05 9.71 -2.77
N LYS A 76 5.04 8.41 -2.49
CA LYS A 76 4.10 7.79 -1.56
C LYS A 76 4.27 8.28 -0.12
N LEU A 77 5.51 8.45 0.35
CA LEU A 77 5.80 9.05 1.67
C LEU A 77 5.34 10.50 1.75
N VAL A 78 5.53 11.27 0.67
CA VAL A 78 5.04 12.65 0.59
C VAL A 78 3.50 12.68 0.64
N ALA A 79 2.84 11.84 -0.15
CA ALA A 79 1.39 11.72 -0.14
C ALA A 79 0.85 11.29 1.24
N ALA A 80 1.53 10.36 1.91
CA ALA A 80 1.22 9.95 3.27
C ALA A 80 1.30 11.13 4.25
N LYS A 81 2.37 11.93 4.18
CA LYS A 81 2.52 13.12 5.05
C LYS A 81 1.41 14.16 4.80
N ILE A 82 1.07 14.41 3.53
CA ILE A 82 -0.01 15.34 3.17
C ILE A 82 -1.35 14.83 3.71
N PHE A 83 -1.65 13.55 3.51
CA PHE A 83 -2.87 12.92 4.01
C PHE A 83 -2.96 12.95 5.54
N MET A 84 -1.87 12.65 6.26
CA MET A 84 -1.88 12.74 7.72
C MET A 84 -2.17 14.17 8.18
N ASN A 85 -1.52 15.17 7.57
CA ASN A 85 -1.72 16.57 7.94
C ASN A 85 -3.12 17.13 7.60
N SER A 86 -3.94 16.43 6.82
CA SER A 86 -5.29 16.90 6.48
C SER A 86 -6.36 16.55 7.53
N PHE A 87 -6.03 15.80 8.60
CA PHE A 87 -6.95 15.46 9.68
C PHE A 87 -6.55 16.18 10.96
N GLU A 88 -7.47 16.85 11.65
CA GLU A 88 -7.17 17.52 12.93
C GLU A 88 -6.62 16.55 13.98
N ASN A 89 -7.14 15.32 14.01
CA ASN A 89 -6.79 14.28 14.97
C ASN A 89 -5.53 13.47 14.59
N TRP A 90 -4.75 13.88 13.58
CA TRP A 90 -3.58 13.12 13.12
C TRP A 90 -2.52 12.90 14.19
N ARG A 91 -2.53 13.72 15.24
CA ARG A 91 -1.62 13.63 16.37
C ARG A 91 -1.99 12.52 17.36
N GLU A 92 -3.23 12.03 17.33
CA GLU A 92 -3.69 10.91 18.17
C GLU A 92 -2.85 9.66 17.90
N ASN A 93 -2.50 8.95 18.97
CA ASN A 93 -1.61 7.79 18.88
C ASN A 93 -2.27 6.64 18.11
N GLU A 94 -3.58 6.44 18.27
CA GLU A 94 -4.32 5.42 17.54
C GLU A 94 -4.33 5.70 16.04
N PHE A 95 -4.51 6.98 15.63
CA PHE A 95 -4.45 7.38 14.23
C PHE A 95 -3.08 7.04 13.62
N LYS A 96 -1.99 7.46 14.28
CA LYS A 96 -0.61 7.20 13.83
C LYS A 96 -0.32 5.71 13.75
N PHE A 97 -0.70 4.95 14.78
CA PHE A 97 -0.48 3.51 14.85
C PHE A 97 -1.15 2.78 13.70
N SER A 98 -2.44 3.01 13.49
CA SER A 98 -3.20 2.36 12.43
C SER A 98 -2.75 2.76 11.04
N PHE A 99 -2.47 4.06 10.84
CA PHE A 99 -1.90 4.53 9.58
C PHE A 99 -0.56 3.85 9.28
N LEU A 100 0.35 3.81 10.27
CA LEU A 100 1.67 3.23 10.12
C LEU A 100 1.60 1.73 9.78
N ILE A 101 0.77 0.95 10.48
CA ILE A 101 0.63 -0.49 10.21
C ILE A 101 0.17 -0.74 8.78
N LEU A 102 -0.92 -0.09 8.37
CA LEU A 102 -1.48 -0.30 7.03
C LEU A 102 -0.53 0.20 5.94
N TYR A 103 0.18 1.30 6.20
CA TYR A 103 1.21 1.81 5.31
C TYR A 103 2.36 0.82 5.13
N LEU A 104 2.87 0.24 6.23
CA LEU A 104 3.97 -0.74 6.20
C LEU A 104 3.55 -2.03 5.48
N ILE A 105 2.35 -2.55 5.74
CA ILE A 105 1.82 -3.72 5.04
C ILE A 105 1.73 -3.43 3.53
N SER A 106 1.18 -2.26 3.17
CA SER A 106 1.10 -1.81 1.79
C SER A 106 2.48 -1.72 1.14
N LEU A 107 3.48 -1.19 1.85
CA LEU A 107 4.86 -1.10 1.37
C LEU A 107 5.47 -2.48 1.14
N ILE A 108 5.31 -3.42 2.06
CA ILE A 108 5.81 -4.80 1.90
C ILE A 108 5.21 -5.46 0.65
N LEU A 109 3.90 -5.33 0.44
CA LEU A 109 3.22 -5.90 -0.73
C LEU A 109 3.73 -5.30 -2.04
N ILE A 110 3.89 -3.98 -2.08
CA ILE A 110 4.44 -3.26 -3.24
C ILE A 110 5.88 -3.66 -3.52
N THR A 111 6.73 -3.74 -2.49
CA THR A 111 8.12 -4.18 -2.63
C THR A 111 8.19 -5.60 -3.17
N ARG A 112 7.38 -6.53 -2.61
CA ARG A 112 7.31 -7.92 -3.13
C ARG A 112 6.84 -7.97 -4.57
N PHE A 113 5.87 -7.13 -4.95
CA PHE A 113 5.41 -7.04 -6.33
C PHE A 113 6.52 -6.55 -7.28
N ALA A 114 7.21 -5.46 -6.91
CA ALA A 114 8.32 -4.91 -7.69
C ALA A 114 9.49 -5.90 -7.84
N ILE A 115 9.90 -6.55 -6.75
CA ILE A 115 10.96 -7.57 -6.78
C ILE A 115 10.58 -8.73 -7.71
N LYS A 116 9.35 -9.23 -7.61
CA LYS A 116 8.88 -10.32 -8.48
C LYS A 116 8.95 -9.92 -9.96
N LYS A 117 8.66 -8.66 -10.27
CA LYS A 117 8.76 -8.11 -11.63
C LYS A 117 10.19 -8.03 -12.13
N LEU A 118 11.12 -7.57 -11.28
CA LEU A 118 12.55 -7.56 -11.60
C LEU A 118 13.08 -8.97 -11.86
N MET A 119 12.74 -9.93 -10.98
CA MET A 119 13.23 -11.32 -11.03
C MET A 119 12.62 -12.20 -12.14
N THR A 120 11.64 -11.72 -12.93
CA THR A 120 11.04 -12.53 -14.03
C THR A 120 11.99 -12.58 -15.25
N GLU A 121 13.29 -12.78 -15.02
CA GLU A 121 14.38 -12.66 -15.98
C GLU A 121 14.96 -14.03 -16.38
N LYS A 122 14.29 -15.14 -16.03
CA LYS A 122 14.89 -16.49 -16.13
C LYS A 122 14.05 -17.59 -16.80
N ASP A 123 12.84 -17.31 -17.31
CA ASP A 123 11.97 -18.34 -17.89
C ASP A 123 11.58 -18.07 -19.36
N ASP A 124 12.45 -17.42 -20.14
CA ASP A 124 12.37 -17.38 -21.61
C ASP A 124 13.67 -17.94 -22.21
#